data_AF-A0A528VJQ4-F1
#
_entry.id   AF-A0A528VJQ4-F1
#
_cell.length_a   1.000
_cell.length_b   1.000
_cell.length_c   1.000
_cell.angle_alpha   90.00
_cell.angle_beta   90.00
_cell.angle_gamma   90.00
#
_symmetry.space_group_name_H-M   'P 1'
#
loop_
_entity.id
_entity.type
_entity.pdbx_description
1 polymer ?
#
loop_
_entity_poly.entity_id
_entity_poly.type
_entity_poly.pdbx_seq_one_letter_code
_entity_poly.pdbx_strand_id
1 'polypeptide(L)'
;MEAELIRHLLTLLDNFRAKKALQESTIGRLCAADGEFFPRLREGKTFTARKYDAVVEWFSDNWPEGAEWPDSVLRPSKTEAAE
;
A
#
# COMPACT_ATOMS: atom_id res chain seq x y z
N MET A 1 -12.72 -10.55 -0.68
CA MET A 1 -12.59 -9.32 0.12
C MET A 1 -11.12 -8.98 0.40
N GLU A 2 -10.27 -9.83 1.01
CA GLU A 2 -8.83 -9.47 1.13
C GLU A 2 -8.03 -9.46 -0.17
N ALA A 3 -8.37 -10.33 -1.13
CA ALA A 3 -7.70 -10.39 -2.44
C ALA A 3 -7.75 -9.06 -3.22
N GLU A 4 -8.80 -8.27 -3.02
CA GLU A 4 -8.95 -6.96 -3.64
C GLU A 4 -7.98 -5.95 -3.02
N LEU A 5 -7.89 -5.90 -1.68
CA LEU A 5 -6.95 -5.03 -0.95
C LEU A 5 -5.48 -5.32 -1.32
N ILE A 6 -5.15 -6.60 -1.53
CA ILE A 6 -3.80 -7.00 -1.97
C ILE A 6 -3.55 -6.49 -3.39
N ARG A 7 -4.55 -6.61 -4.28
CA ARG A 7 -4.45 -6.15 -5.66
C ARG A 7 -4.33 -4.63 -5.73
N HIS A 8 -5.04 -3.92 -4.86
CA HIS A 8 -4.97 -2.47 -4.66
C HIS A 8 -3.55 -2.02 -4.31
N LEU A 9 -2.93 -2.65 -3.30
CA LEU A 9 -1.54 -2.36 -2.92
C LEU A 9 -0.54 -2.70 -4.03
N LEU A 10 -0.73 -3.82 -4.75
CA LEU A 10 0.12 -4.19 -5.88
C LEU A 10 0.01 -3.17 -7.03
N THR A 11 -1.17 -2.64 -7.32
CA THR A 11 -1.37 -1.59 -8.33
C THR A 11 -0.68 -0.29 -7.95
N LEU A 12 -0.82 0.14 -6.67
CA LEU A 12 -0.10 1.30 -6.15
C LEU A 12 1.41 1.11 -6.25
N LEU A 13 1.89 -0.05 -5.80
CA LEU A 13 3.29 -0.43 -5.84
C LEU A 13 3.84 -0.42 -7.26
N ASP A 14 3.11 -0.96 -8.24
CA ASP A 14 3.56 -1.00 -9.63
C ASP A 14 3.67 0.40 -10.25
N ASN A 15 2.69 1.27 -10.00
CA ASN A 15 2.76 2.67 -10.42
C ASN A 15 3.91 3.42 -9.74
N PHE A 16 4.07 3.22 -8.42
CA PHE A 16 5.11 3.87 -7.64
C PHE A 16 6.50 3.41 -8.08
N ARG A 17 6.73 2.11 -8.25
CA ARG A 17 8.00 1.57 -8.73
C ARG A 17 8.30 2.00 -10.15
N ALA A 18 7.30 2.12 -11.02
CA ALA A 18 7.51 2.58 -12.38
C ALA A 18 7.99 4.04 -12.43
N LYS A 19 7.49 4.89 -11.52
CA LYS A 19 7.85 6.31 -11.46
C LYS A 19 9.12 6.59 -10.65
N LYS A 20 9.28 5.97 -9.48
CA LYS A 20 10.48 6.14 -8.62
C LYS A 20 11.62 5.17 -8.94
N ALA A 21 11.42 4.19 -9.82
CA ALA A 21 12.38 3.12 -10.12
C ALA A 21 12.85 2.35 -8.86
N LEU A 22 11.98 2.17 -7.86
CA LEU A 22 12.29 1.52 -6.58
C LEU A 22 11.79 0.06 -6.52
N GLN A 23 12.51 -0.79 -5.80
CA GLN A 23 12.12 -2.20 -5.61
C GLN A 23 10.99 -2.35 -4.59
N GLU A 24 10.15 -3.36 -4.77
CA GLU A 24 9.06 -3.68 -3.84
C GLU A 24 9.55 -3.96 -2.41
N SER A 25 10.70 -4.63 -2.29
CA SER A 25 11.36 -4.89 -1.00
C SER A 25 11.82 -3.61 -0.30
N THR A 26 12.26 -2.60 -1.06
CA THR A 26 12.66 -1.30 -0.52
C THR A 26 11.44 -0.54 -0.02
N ILE A 27 10.36 -0.53 -0.81
CA ILE A 27 9.10 0.14 -0.44
C ILE A 27 8.48 -0.53 0.79
N GLY A 28 8.41 -1.87 0.85
CA GLY A 28 7.91 -2.60 2.00
C GLY A 28 8.68 -2.32 3.28
N ARG A 29 10.01 -2.24 3.17
CA ARG A 29 10.86 -1.87 4.31
C ARG A 29 10.72 -0.40 4.71
N LEU A 30 10.39 0.51 3.80
CA LEU A 30 10.17 1.92 4.11
C LEU A 30 8.78 2.17 4.71
N CYS A 31 7.73 1.56 4.15
CA CYS A 31 6.34 1.81 4.56
C CYS A 31 5.90 0.96 5.75
N ALA A 32 6.28 -0.32 5.77
CA ALA A 32 5.83 -1.27 6.80
C ALA A 32 6.91 -1.57 7.84
N ALA A 33 8.13 -1.03 7.67
CA ALA A 33 9.35 -1.45 8.36
C ALA A 33 9.64 -2.95 8.23
N ASP A 34 8.95 -3.63 7.31
CA ASP A 34 8.80 -5.07 7.26
C ASP A 34 8.73 -5.49 5.78
N GLY A 35 9.86 -5.96 5.26
CA GLY A 35 9.95 -6.38 3.85
C GLY A 35 9.09 -7.60 3.53
N GLU A 36 8.66 -8.35 4.55
CA GLU A 36 7.75 -9.49 4.42
C GLU A 36 6.27 -9.07 4.34
N PHE A 37 5.96 -7.77 4.43
CA PHE A 37 4.58 -7.31 4.37
C PHE A 37 3.90 -7.66 3.03
N PHE A 38 4.56 -7.41 1.90
CA PHE A 38 4.06 -7.75 0.56
C PHE A 38 3.89 -9.26 0.31
N PRO A 39 4.86 -10.14 0.65
CA PRO A 39 4.64 -11.57 0.51
C PRO A 39 3.54 -12.08 1.46
N ARG A 40 3.43 -11.56 2.69
CA ARG A 40 2.32 -11.90 3.61
C ARG A 40 0.96 -11.50 3.08
N LEU A 41 0.89 -10.35 2.40
CA LEU A 41 -0.29 -9.92 1.66
C LEU A 41 -0.62 -10.94 0.56
N ARG A 42 0.34 -11.33 -0.27
CA ARG A 42 0.13 -12.36 -1.31
C ARG A 42 -0.29 -13.72 -0.77
N GLU A 43 0.15 -14.08 0.44
CA GLU A 43 -0.30 -15.31 1.12
C GLU A 43 -1.77 -15.25 1.58
N GLY A 44 -2.45 -14.10 1.49
CA GLY A 44 -3.84 -13.97 1.94
C GLY A 44 -3.97 -13.96 3.45
N LYS A 45 -2.92 -13.57 4.17
CA LYS A 45 -2.94 -13.52 5.63
C LYS A 45 -3.77 -12.32 6.09
N THR A 46 -4.71 -12.54 7.01
CA THR A 46 -5.50 -11.48 7.63
C THR A 46 -4.59 -10.46 8.28
N PHE A 47 -4.66 -9.22 7.80
CA PHE A 47 -4.04 -8.06 8.43
C PHE A 47 -5.13 -7.17 9.03
N THR A 48 -4.78 -6.41 10.06
CA THR A 48 -5.68 -5.41 10.63
C THR A 48 -5.76 -4.20 9.70
N ALA A 49 -6.96 -3.59 9.61
CA ALA A 49 -7.17 -2.35 8.86
C ALA A 49 -6.13 -1.28 9.20
N ARG A 50 -5.76 -1.14 10.49
CA ARG A 50 -4.68 -0.25 10.94
C ARG A 50 -3.34 -0.44 10.21
N LYS A 51 -2.96 -1.68 9.90
CA LYS A 51 -1.69 -1.97 9.23
C LYS A 51 -1.76 -1.61 7.75
N TYR A 52 -2.93 -1.81 7.15
CA TYR A 52 -3.21 -1.36 5.79
C TYR A 52 -3.19 0.17 5.70
N ASP A 53 -3.94 0.86 6.56
CA ASP A 53 -3.96 2.32 6.62
C ASP A 53 -2.57 2.92 6.77
N ALA A 54 -1.75 2.41 7.70
CA ALA A 54 -0.38 2.91 7.87
C ALA A 54 0.47 2.80 6.60
N VAL A 55 0.31 1.71 5.84
CA VAL A 55 1.04 1.51 4.59
C VAL A 55 0.51 2.41 3.48
N VAL A 56 -0.81 2.52 3.34
CA VAL A 56 -1.41 3.38 2.31
C VAL A 56 -1.16 4.86 2.63
N GLU A 57 -1.17 5.27 3.90
CA GLU A 57 -0.82 6.62 4.35
C GLU A 57 0.62 6.95 3.95
N TRP A 58 1.57 6.04 4.18
CA TRP A 58 2.96 6.22 3.74
C TRP A 58 3.05 6.37 2.22
N PHE A 59 2.31 5.54 1.46
CA PHE A 59 2.26 5.67 0.00
C PHE A 59 1.69 7.02 -0.43
N SER A 60 0.66 7.53 0.25
CA SER A 60 0.06 8.85 -0.01
C SER A 60 1.03 9.99 0.28
N ASP A 61 1.82 9.88 1.35
CA ASP A 61 2.82 10.88 1.72
C ASP A 61 4.04 10.86 0.78
N ASN A 62 4.46 9.66 0.36
CA ASN A 62 5.63 9.48 -0.49
C ASN A 62 5.31 9.46 -2.00
N TRP A 63 4.03 9.64 -2.35
CA TRP A 63 3.52 9.47 -3.70
C TRP A 63 4.25 10.40 -4.68
N PRO A 64 4.80 9.88 -5.80
CA PRO A 64 5.54 10.71 -6.72
C PRO A 64 4.61 11.70 -7.43
N GLU A 65 5.05 12.96 -7.52
CA GLU A 65 4.35 14.00 -8.27
C GLU A 65 4.23 13.57 -9.74
N GLY A 66 3.00 13.43 -10.23
CA GLY A 66 2.69 12.94 -11.59
C GLY A 66 2.35 11.44 -11.69
N ALA A 67 2.16 10.74 -10.57
CA ALA A 67 1.49 9.45 -10.56
C ALA A 67 -0.01 9.59 -10.25
N GLU A 68 -0.86 8.94 -11.05
CA GLU A 68 -2.29 8.90 -10.81
C GLU A 68 -2.60 7.95 -9.66
N TRP A 69 -3.38 8.42 -8.69
CA TRP A 69 -3.82 7.57 -7.59
C TRP A 69 -4.92 6.64 -8.10
N PRO A 70 -4.75 5.31 -8.06
CA PRO A 70 -5.74 4.37 -8.55
C PRO A 70 -7.05 4.47 -7.76
N ASP A 71 -8.17 4.69 -8.45
CA ASP A 71 -9.53 4.74 -7.87
C ASP A 71 -9.93 3.45 -7.16
N SER A 72 -9.30 2.33 -7.52
CA SER A 72 -9.47 1.08 -6.78
C SER A 72 -9.05 1.23 -5.31
N VAL A 73 -8.02 2.04 -5.02
CA VAL A 73 -7.56 2.26 -3.65
C VAL A 73 -8.14 3.55 -3.11
N LEU A 74 -9.06 3.43 -2.15
CA LEU A 74 -9.49 4.58 -1.36
C LEU A 74 -8.25 5.20 -0.70
N ARG A 75 -7.89 6.40 -1.15
CA ARG A 75 -6.86 7.20 -0.50
C ARG A 75 -7.31 7.40 0.95
N PRO A 76 -6.49 7.06 1.96
CA PRO A 76 -6.86 7.21 3.36
C PRO A 76 -6.96 8.70 3.65
N SER A 77 -8.16 9.23 3.45
CA SER A 77 -8.60 10.45 4.10
C SER A 77 -8.70 10.08 5.56
N LYS A 78 -7.80 10.65 6.35
CA LYS A 78 -7.64 10.53 7.80
C LYS A 78 -8.97 10.71 8.54
N THR A 79 -9.86 9.72 8.50
CA THR A 79 -11.11 9.60 9.27
C THR A 79 -11.83 8.31 8.88
N GLU A 80 -11.51 7.20 9.52
CA GLU A 80 -12.50 6.15 9.83
C GLU A 80 -11.89 5.21 10.88
N ALA A 81 -11.74 5.77 12.07
CA ALA A 81 -11.81 5.00 13.29
C ALA A 81 -13.28 4.98 13.73
N ALA A 82 -13.92 3.81 13.62
CA ALA A 82 -15.21 3.33 14.18
C ALA A 82 -15.95 2.58 13.05
N GLU A 83 -16.42 1.33 13.21
CA GLU A 83 -17.06 0.72 14.38
C GLU A 83 -16.54 -0.68 14.74
#